data_AF-A0A1G2ZW40-F1
#
_entry.id   AF-A0A1G2ZW40-F1
#
_cell.length_a   1.000
_cell.length_b   1.000
_cell.length_c   1.000
_cell.angle_alpha   90.00
_cell.angle_beta   90.00
_cell.angle_gamma   90.00
#
_symmetry.space_group_name_H-M   'P 1'
#
loop_
_entity.id
_entity.type
_entity.pdbx_description
1 polymer ?
#
loop_
_entity_poly.entity_id
_entity_poly.type
_entity_poly.pdbx_seq_one_letter_code
_entity_poly.pdbx_strand_id
1 'polypeptide(L)'
;MESERRKLTGREKDEAAIKLLEKLRDQLHSSDASNRRRAAFNLSWLQEDGLELLKNALFGSGPVTTKNAAAYGLRKMRGRMKKLAIEILKQGLKERDSSTREVCRHALRLMGEEAPGAPSSQKQSTRGLRIREIPRRNRPKGPVSARRSRG
;
A
#
# COMPACT_ATOMS: atom_id res chain seq x y z
N MET A 1 42.97 8.95 0.86
CA MET A 1 42.73 7.67 1.56
C MET A 1 41.65 6.93 0.80
N GLU A 2 42.04 6.04 -0.11
CA GLU A 2 41.10 5.19 -0.84
C GLU A 2 40.62 4.10 0.12
N SER A 3 39.33 4.13 0.45
CA SER A 3 38.72 3.07 1.25
C SER A 3 38.60 1.83 0.38
N GLU A 4 39.55 0.91 0.52
CA GLU A 4 39.47 -0.41 -0.10
C GLU A 4 38.12 -1.04 0.21
N ARG A 5 37.28 -1.21 -0.83
CA ARG A 5 36.00 -1.89 -0.71
C ARG A 5 36.28 -3.36 -0.44
N ARG A 6 36.45 -3.73 0.83
CA ARG A 6 36.55 -5.13 1.28
C ARG A 6 35.35 -5.90 0.73
N LYS A 7 35.61 -6.85 -0.15
CA LYS A 7 34.60 -7.77 -0.66
C LYS A 7 34.30 -8.77 0.44
N LEU A 8 33.09 -8.71 1.00
CA LEU A 8 32.61 -9.70 1.95
C LEU A 8 32.65 -11.10 1.32
N THR A 9 33.10 -12.09 2.08
CA THR A 9 33.08 -13.51 1.72
C THR A 9 31.64 -14.04 1.70
N GLY A 10 31.41 -15.23 1.12
CA GLY A 10 30.08 -15.83 1.05
C GLY A 10 29.41 -15.96 2.43
N ARG A 11 30.14 -16.46 3.43
CA ARG A 11 29.64 -16.64 4.80
C ARG A 11 29.27 -15.31 5.48
N GLU A 12 30.07 -14.26 5.29
CA GLU A 12 29.80 -12.94 5.87
C GLU A 12 28.55 -12.30 5.25
N LYS A 13 28.28 -12.57 3.96
CA LYS A 13 27.06 -12.11 3.30
C LYS A 13 25.83 -12.80 3.86
N ASP A 14 25.91 -14.10 4.10
CA ASP A 14 24.81 -14.87 4.68
C ASP A 14 24.50 -14.39 6.11
N GLU A 15 25.53 -14.16 6.92
CA GLU A 15 25.36 -13.64 8.28
C GLU A 15 24.79 -12.20 8.27
N ALA A 16 25.24 -11.36 7.35
CA ALA A 16 24.69 -10.02 7.17
C ALA A 16 23.21 -10.06 6.72
N ALA A 17 22.83 -11.02 5.89
CA ALA A 17 21.45 -11.21 5.46
C ALA A 17 20.56 -11.64 6.63
N ILE A 18 21.01 -12.59 7.46
CA ILE A 18 20.30 -13.02 8.67
C ILE A 18 20.09 -11.84 9.62
N LYS A 19 21.15 -11.08 9.92
CA LYS A 19 21.06 -9.88 10.78
C LYS A 19 20.12 -8.83 10.21
N LEU A 20 20.08 -8.66 8.88
CA LEU A 20 19.15 -7.74 8.23
C LEU A 20 17.70 -8.21 8.40
N LEU A 21 17.43 -9.49 8.22
CA LEU A 21 16.09 -10.07 8.38
C LEU A 21 15.60 -9.95 9.83
N GLU A 22 16.45 -10.23 10.81
CA GLU A 22 16.15 -10.03 12.24
C GLU A 22 15.82 -8.57 12.53
N LYS A 23 16.66 -7.64 12.08
CA LYS A 23 16.42 -6.21 12.23
C LYS A 23 15.08 -5.77 11.64
N LEU A 24 14.75 -6.24 10.43
CA LEU A 24 13.48 -5.91 9.78
C LEU A 24 12.29 -6.51 10.53
N ARG A 25 12.43 -7.71 11.08
CA ARG A 25 11.41 -8.34 11.92
C ARG A 25 11.16 -7.52 13.18
N ASP A 26 12.19 -7.04 13.86
CA ASP A 26 12.05 -6.21 15.06
C ASP A 26 11.40 -4.87 14.72
N GLN A 27 11.83 -4.24 13.62
CA GLN A 27 11.23 -3.00 13.15
C GLN A 27 9.74 -3.15 12.78
N LEU A 28 9.32 -4.33 12.32
CA LEU A 28 7.92 -4.64 12.04
C LEU A 28 7.05 -4.71 13.31
N HIS A 29 7.67 -4.92 14.47
CA HIS A 29 7.03 -4.93 15.79
C HIS A 29 7.28 -3.63 16.59
N SER A 30 7.97 -2.65 15.99
CA SER A 30 8.22 -1.35 16.63
C SER A 30 6.92 -0.60 16.92
N SER A 31 6.92 0.20 17.99
CA SER A 31 5.82 1.13 18.29
C SER A 31 5.65 2.19 17.21
N ASP A 32 6.74 2.60 16.55
CA ASP A 32 6.71 3.62 15.49
C ASP A 32 6.07 3.09 14.19
N ALA A 33 5.04 3.80 13.72
CA ALA A 33 4.31 3.45 12.52
C ALA A 33 5.14 3.62 11.23
N SER A 34 6.13 4.52 11.23
CA SER A 34 6.99 4.73 10.06
C SER A 34 7.98 3.59 9.91
N ASN A 35 8.62 3.17 11.01
CA ASN A 35 9.53 2.02 11.07
C ASN A 35 8.84 0.75 10.60
N ARG A 36 7.63 0.46 11.09
CA ARG A 36 6.89 -0.74 10.66
C ARG A 36 6.57 -0.76 9.18
N ARG A 37 6.10 0.36 8.63
CA ARG A 37 5.78 0.45 7.20
C ARG A 37 7.02 0.36 6.31
N ARG A 38 8.13 0.99 6.72
CA ARG A 38 9.42 0.87 6.03
C ARG A 38 9.95 -0.55 6.07
N ALA A 39 9.89 -1.21 7.22
CA ALA A 39 10.30 -2.61 7.37
C ALA A 39 9.47 -3.52 6.47
N ALA A 40 8.13 -3.38 6.49
CA ALA A 40 7.25 -4.16 5.63
C ALA A 40 7.51 -3.93 4.13
N PHE A 41 7.80 -2.68 3.74
CA PHE A 41 8.18 -2.37 2.36
C PHE A 41 9.50 -3.04 1.99
N ASN A 42 10.51 -2.97 2.84
CA ASN A 42 11.81 -3.60 2.60
C ASN A 42 11.68 -5.12 2.48
N LEU A 43 10.92 -5.75 3.37
CA LEU A 43 10.60 -7.19 3.30
C LEU A 43 9.92 -7.56 1.97
N SER A 44 9.09 -6.68 1.38
CA SER A 44 8.45 -6.96 0.09
C SER A 44 9.44 -7.12 -1.09
N TRP A 45 10.68 -6.65 -0.95
CA TRP A 45 11.76 -6.83 -1.92
C TRP A 45 12.58 -8.10 -1.71
N LEU A 46 12.50 -8.71 -0.52
CA LEU A 46 13.26 -9.92 -0.14
C LEU A 46 12.56 -11.23 -0.53
N GLN A 47 11.61 -11.17 -1.46
CA GLN A 47 10.92 -12.32 -2.06
C GLN A 47 10.45 -13.35 -1.02
N GLU A 48 10.93 -14.60 -1.05
CA GLU A 48 10.50 -15.69 -0.16
C GLU A 48 10.72 -15.40 1.32
N ASP A 49 11.93 -14.99 1.70
CA ASP A 49 12.25 -14.70 3.10
C ASP A 49 11.37 -13.56 3.63
N GLY A 50 11.16 -12.56 2.78
CA GLY A 50 10.24 -11.46 3.05
C GLY A 50 8.78 -11.92 3.17
N LEU A 51 8.33 -12.81 2.30
CA LEU A 51 6.97 -13.37 2.30
C LEU A 51 6.70 -14.12 3.60
N GLU A 52 7.64 -14.95 4.03
CA GLU A 52 7.51 -15.74 5.24
C GLU A 52 7.40 -14.85 6.48
N LEU A 53 8.28 -13.84 6.62
CA LEU A 53 8.22 -12.90 7.74
C LEU A 53 6.93 -12.09 7.75
N LEU A 54 6.46 -11.63 6.59
CA LEU A 54 5.20 -10.89 6.49
C LEU A 54 4.00 -11.79 6.79
N LYS A 55 4.01 -13.04 6.34
CA LYS A 55 2.99 -14.04 6.69
C LYS A 55 2.95 -14.27 8.20
N ASN A 56 4.09 -14.51 8.83
CA ASN A 56 4.19 -14.76 10.26
C ASN A 56 3.71 -13.56 11.08
N ALA A 57 4.03 -12.33 10.65
CA ALA A 57 3.55 -11.12 11.30
C ALA A 57 2.04 -10.88 11.12
N LEU A 58 1.46 -11.29 9.99
CA LEU A 58 0.04 -11.16 9.71
C LEU A 58 -0.82 -12.12 10.55
N PHE A 59 -0.38 -13.38 10.67
CA PHE A 59 -1.10 -14.43 11.41
C PHE A 59 -0.68 -14.54 12.88
N GLY A 60 0.38 -13.84 13.29
CA GLY A 60 0.86 -13.86 14.67
C GLY A 60 -0.09 -13.20 15.66
N SER A 61 0.25 -13.33 16.94
CA SER A 61 -0.44 -12.70 18.07
C SER A 61 -0.10 -11.21 18.26
N GLY A 62 0.63 -10.61 17.32
CA GLY A 62 1.02 -9.20 17.38
C GLY A 62 -0.17 -8.24 17.26
N PRO A 63 0.06 -6.94 17.56
CA PRO A 63 -0.99 -5.93 17.49
C PRO A 63 -1.49 -5.73 16.06
N VAL A 64 -2.74 -5.28 15.92
CA VAL A 64 -3.40 -5.02 14.62
C VAL A 64 -2.57 -4.08 13.73
N THR A 65 -1.83 -3.15 14.34
CA THR A 65 -0.97 -2.21 13.62
C THR A 65 0.24 -2.88 12.97
N THR A 66 0.77 -3.96 13.55
CA THR A 66 1.79 -4.81 12.92
C THR A 66 1.20 -5.66 11.79
N LYS A 67 0.00 -6.21 11.98
CA LYS A 67 -0.74 -6.92 10.94
C LYS A 67 -1.03 -6.03 9.73
N ASN A 68 -1.42 -4.78 9.97
CA ASN A 68 -1.61 -3.76 8.93
C ASN A 68 -0.32 -3.48 8.14
N ALA A 69 0.82 -3.36 8.83
CA ALA A 69 2.11 -3.19 8.17
C ALA A 69 2.47 -4.43 7.34
N ALA A 70 2.27 -5.64 7.87
CA ALA A 70 2.51 -6.88 7.16
C ALA A 70 1.67 -6.97 5.87
N ALA A 71 0.37 -6.69 5.95
CA ALA A 71 -0.51 -6.65 4.79
C ALA A 71 -0.12 -5.57 3.77
N TYR A 72 0.38 -4.41 4.24
CA TYR A 72 0.97 -3.40 3.36
C TYR A 72 2.19 -3.93 2.60
N GLY A 73 3.08 -4.67 3.26
CA GLY A 73 4.22 -5.32 2.62
C GLY A 73 3.79 -6.35 1.56
N LEU A 74 2.85 -7.22 1.90
CA LEU A 74 2.29 -8.23 0.97
C LEU A 74 1.72 -7.58 -0.29
N ARG A 75 1.00 -6.46 -0.16
CA ARG A 75 0.49 -5.70 -1.31
C ARG A 75 1.57 -5.12 -2.22
N LYS A 76 2.76 -4.86 -1.69
CA LYS A 76 3.89 -4.27 -2.42
C LYS A 76 4.77 -5.29 -3.11
N MET A 77 4.53 -6.58 -2.86
CA MET A 77 5.20 -7.66 -3.58
C MET A 77 4.90 -7.63 -5.08
N ARG A 78 5.90 -8.06 -5.86
CA ARG A 78 5.89 -8.00 -7.33
C ARG A 78 6.20 -9.37 -7.95
N GLY A 79 5.95 -9.49 -9.25
CA GLY A 79 6.25 -10.70 -10.02
C GLY A 79 5.52 -11.93 -9.48
N ARG A 80 6.24 -13.06 -9.41
CA ARG A 80 5.70 -14.35 -8.92
C ARG A 80 5.18 -14.26 -7.48
N MET A 81 5.82 -13.46 -6.63
CA MET A 81 5.48 -13.33 -5.21
C MET A 81 4.14 -12.62 -4.99
N LYS A 82 3.70 -11.79 -5.94
CA LYS A 82 2.39 -11.13 -5.86
C LYS A 82 1.24 -12.14 -5.78
N LYS A 83 1.31 -13.23 -6.55
CA LYS A 83 0.28 -14.29 -6.54
C LYS A 83 0.22 -14.99 -5.18
N LEU A 84 1.38 -15.34 -4.64
CA LEU A 84 1.49 -15.96 -3.31
C LEU A 84 0.99 -15.02 -2.20
N ALA A 85 1.32 -13.74 -2.29
CA ALA A 85 0.83 -12.73 -1.35
C ALA A 85 -0.71 -12.63 -1.37
N ILE A 86 -1.32 -12.66 -2.56
CA ILE A 86 -2.79 -12.67 -2.69
C ILE A 86 -3.38 -13.94 -2.06
N GLU A 87 -2.80 -15.10 -2.30
CA GLU A 87 -3.28 -16.36 -1.69
C GLU A 87 -3.17 -16.34 -0.16
N ILE A 88 -2.09 -15.80 0.39
CA ILE A 88 -1.95 -15.59 1.84
C ILE A 88 -3.04 -14.66 2.38
N LEU A 89 -3.32 -13.55 1.69
CA LEU A 89 -4.39 -12.64 2.11
C LEU A 89 -5.77 -13.31 2.02
N LYS A 90 -6.02 -14.17 1.01
CA LYS A 90 -7.26 -14.96 0.92
C LYS A 90 -7.36 -15.98 2.05
N GLN A 91 -6.27 -16.64 2.43
CA GLN A 91 -6.23 -17.52 3.60
C GLN A 91 -6.61 -16.76 4.88
N GLY A 92 -6.11 -15.52 5.02
CA GLY A 92 -6.44 -14.65 6.15
C GLY A 92 -7.92 -14.29 6.30
N LEU A 93 -8.73 -14.44 5.26
CA LEU A 93 -10.19 -14.27 5.36
C LEU A 93 -10.87 -15.41 6.13
N LYS A 94 -10.24 -16.58 6.22
CA LYS A 94 -10.74 -17.77 6.92
C LYS A 94 -10.22 -17.87 8.37
N GLU A 95 -9.38 -16.93 8.78
CA GLU A 95 -8.75 -16.94 10.10
C GLU A 95 -9.77 -16.67 11.21
N ARG A 96 -9.55 -17.23 12.41
CA ARG A 96 -10.47 -17.01 13.53
C ARG A 96 -10.43 -15.57 14.03
N ASP A 97 -9.24 -14.98 14.07
CA ASP A 97 -9.03 -13.59 14.50
C ASP A 97 -9.76 -12.61 13.56
N SER A 98 -10.68 -11.83 14.13
CA SER A 98 -11.41 -10.79 13.41
C SER A 98 -10.46 -9.73 12.86
N SER A 99 -9.41 -9.40 13.61
CA SER A 99 -8.45 -8.37 13.21
C SER A 99 -7.71 -8.78 11.95
N THR A 100 -7.14 -9.99 11.92
CA THR A 100 -6.48 -10.54 10.72
C THR A 100 -7.43 -10.59 9.53
N ARG A 101 -8.68 -11.03 9.72
CA ARG A 101 -9.70 -11.05 8.65
C ARG A 101 -9.97 -9.68 8.06
N GLU A 102 -10.18 -8.68 8.90
CA GLU A 102 -10.45 -7.31 8.46
C GLU A 102 -9.29 -6.70 7.71
N VAL A 103 -8.07 -6.87 8.22
CA VAL A 103 -6.84 -6.41 7.58
C VAL A 103 -6.67 -7.05 6.20
N CYS A 104 -6.86 -8.37 6.11
CA CYS A 104 -6.77 -9.10 4.83
C CYS A 104 -7.83 -8.65 3.83
N ARG A 105 -9.09 -8.51 4.28
CA ARG A 105 -10.19 -8.01 3.46
C ARG A 105 -9.90 -6.61 2.91
N HIS A 106 -9.38 -5.72 3.75
CA HIS A 106 -9.02 -4.37 3.33
C HIS A 106 -7.87 -4.38 2.33
N ALA A 107 -6.86 -5.22 2.56
CA ALA A 107 -5.72 -5.34 1.66
C ALA A 107 -6.10 -5.85 0.28
N LEU A 108 -6.92 -6.91 0.19
CA LEU A 108 -7.43 -7.45 -1.09
C LEU A 108 -8.25 -6.42 -1.85
N ARG A 109 -9.17 -5.72 -1.16
CA ARG A 109 -9.97 -4.64 -1.76
C ARG A 109 -9.08 -3.57 -2.40
N LEU A 110 -8.01 -3.16 -1.72
CA LEU A 110 -7.09 -2.16 -2.25
C LEU A 110 -6.15 -2.67 -3.35
N MET A 111 -6.09 -3.99 -3.58
CA MET A 111 -5.46 -4.59 -4.75
C MET A 111 -6.41 -4.76 -5.92
N GLY A 112 -7.72 -4.52 -5.74
CA GLY A 112 -8.75 -4.83 -6.72
C GLY A 112 -9.02 -6.33 -6.86
N GLU A 113 -8.58 -7.13 -5.89
CA GLU A 113 -8.87 -8.56 -5.83
C GLU A 113 -10.21 -8.74 -5.12
N GLU A 114 -11.21 -9.27 -5.82
CA GLU A 114 -12.47 -9.65 -5.18
C GLU A 114 -12.20 -10.83 -4.25
N ALA A 115 -12.48 -10.63 -2.95
CA ALA A 115 -12.46 -11.72 -1.99
C ALA A 115 -13.45 -12.81 -2.47
N PRO A 116 -13.05 -14.10 -2.48
CA PRO A 116 -13.97 -15.16 -2.89
C PRO A 116 -15.20 -15.15 -1.96
N GLY A 117 -16.35 -14.78 -2.51
CA GLY A 117 -17.64 -14.67 -1.80
C GLY A 117 -18.18 -13.26 -1.55
N ALA A 118 -17.51 -12.19 -2.00
CA ALA A 118 -18.09 -10.85 -1.98
C ALA A 118 -18.99 -10.62 -3.22
N PRO A 119 -20.21 -10.06 -3.09
CA PRO A 119 -20.99 -9.64 -4.23
C PRO A 119 -20.21 -8.57 -4.99
N SER A 120 -20.10 -8.78 -6.30
CA SER A 120 -19.33 -7.98 -7.26
C SER A 120 -19.56 -6.49 -7.05
N SER A 121 -18.60 -5.82 -6.42
CA SER A 121 -18.67 -4.38 -6.22
C SER A 121 -18.01 -3.75 -7.44
N GLN A 122 -18.86 -3.47 -8.43
CA GLN A 122 -18.54 -2.86 -9.70
C GLN A 122 -17.36 -1.88 -9.61
N LYS A 123 -16.37 -2.11 -10.48
CA LYS A 123 -15.37 -1.13 -10.91
C LYS A 123 -15.98 0.28 -10.88
N GLN A 124 -15.60 1.08 -9.89
CA GLN A 124 -15.68 2.53 -10.05
C GLN A 124 -14.64 2.91 -11.10
N SER A 125 -15.08 2.79 -12.34
CA SER A 125 -14.55 3.49 -13.50
C SER A 125 -14.16 4.89 -13.04
N THR A 126 -12.89 5.21 -13.29
CA THR A 126 -12.32 6.54 -13.31
C THR A 126 -13.16 7.45 -14.21
N ARG A 127 -14.26 8.01 -13.68
CA ARG A 127 -14.86 9.20 -14.26
C ARG A 127 -13.90 10.34 -13.91
N GLY A 128 -13.08 10.67 -14.91
CA GLY A 128 -12.11 11.76 -14.83
C GLY A 128 -12.70 12.98 -14.15
N LEU A 129 -11.86 13.63 -13.36
CA LEU A 129 -12.09 14.98 -12.84
C LEU A 129 -12.33 15.90 -14.04
N ARG A 130 -13.57 16.00 -14.50
CA ARG A 130 -14.00 17.09 -15.36
C ARG A 130 -14.02 18.32 -14.47
N ILE A 131 -12.94 19.08 -14.54
CA ILE A 131 -12.89 20.47 -14.08
C ILE A 131 -14.15 21.12 -14.65
N ARG A 132 -15.10 21.41 -13.77
CA ARG A 132 -16.34 22.09 -14.11
C ARG A 132 -15.94 23.54 -14.29
N GLU A 133 -15.85 24.01 -15.54
CA GLU A 133 -15.66 25.43 -15.82
C GLU A 133 -16.72 26.21 -15.07
N ILE A 134 -16.27 27.14 -14.22
CA ILE A 134 -17.11 28.09 -13.51
C ILE A 134 -17.79 28.94 -14.59
N PRO A 135 -19.13 28.97 -14.69
CA PRO A 135 -19.81 29.84 -15.64
C PRO A 135 -19.48 31.29 -15.28
N ARG A 136 -18.79 31.99 -16.19
CA ARG A 136 -18.56 33.43 -16.05
C ARG A 136 -19.91 34.13 -15.99
N ARG A 137 -20.26 34.60 -14.80
CA ARG A 137 -21.46 35.39 -14.55
C ARG A 137 -21.44 36.62 -15.45
N ASN A 138 -22.50 36.72 -16.25
CA ASN A 138 -22.85 37.81 -17.14
C ASN A 138 -22.32 39.18 -16.70
N ARG A 139 -21.46 39.74 -17.55
CA ARG A 139 -21.21 41.18 -17.63
C ARG A 139 -22.40 41.80 -18.37
N PRO A 140 -23.23 42.66 -17.75
CA PRO A 140 -24.25 43.36 -18.50
C PRO A 140 -23.57 44.41 -19.39
N LYS A 141 -23.71 44.24 -20.71
CA LYS A 141 -23.50 45.30 -21.69
C LYS A 141 -24.65 46.30 -21.51
N GLY A 142 -24.36 47.50 -21.03
CA GLY A 142 -25.32 48.60 -21.05
C GLY A 142 -25.62 48.99 -22.51
N PRO A 143 -26.89 49.23 -22.87
CA PRO A 143 -27.23 49.62 -24.23
C PRO A 143 -26.84 51.07 -24.48
N VAL A 144 -26.01 51.26 -25.50
CA VAL A 144 -25.81 52.55 -26.18
C VAL A 144 -27.11 52.88 -26.89
N SER A 145 -27.81 53.92 -26.47
CA SER A 145 -28.86 54.56 -27.27
C SER A 145 -28.53 56.03 -27.45
N ALA A 146 -28.16 56.37 -28.68
CA ALA A 146 -28.09 57.74 -29.16
C ALA A 146 -29.41 58.09 -29.85
N ARG A 147 -30.02 59.24 -29.48
CA ARG A 147 -30.84 60.12 -30.34
C ARG A 147 -31.26 61.35 -29.52
N ARG A 148 -30.68 62.51 -29.79
CA ARG A 148 -31.15 63.60 -30.70
C ARG A 148 -32.28 64.47 -30.12
N SER A 149 -31.87 65.67 -29.70
CA SER A 149 -32.35 67.01 -30.10
C SER A 149 -33.76 67.52 -29.73
N ARG A 150 -33.74 68.78 -29.26
CA ARG A 150 -34.71 69.90 -29.35
C ARG A 150 -35.77 70.03 -28.26
N GLY A 151 -35.67 71.18 -27.58
CA GLY A 151 -36.58 71.83 -26.67
C GLY A 151 -35.88 73.07 -26.17
#